data_AF-A0A969DU62-F1
#
_entry.id   AF-A0A969DU62-F1
#
_cell.length_a   1.000
_cell.length_b   1.000
_cell.length_c   1.000
_cell.angle_alpha   90.00
_cell.angle_beta   90.00
_cell.angle_gamma   90.00
#
_symmetry.space_group_name_H-M   'P 1'
#
loop_
_entity.id
_entity.type
_entity.pdbx_description
1 polymer ?
#
loop_
_entity_poly.entity_id
_entity_poly.type
_entity_poly.pdbx_seq_one_letter_code
_entity_poly.pdbx_strand_id
1 'polypeptide(L)'
;MYSRIKSKNYEIVGEEDMTQNGHNTYVPNTNDEWILNDTYPQGIERLQELYLYHVPTKRKVSLGRFHVPAQFTGEWRCDLHPRCNPQGTRVFFDSTHIGGKRQIYSINIEDIVKI
;
A
#
# COMPACT_ATOMS: atom_id res chain seq x y z
N MET A 1 -0.20 9.46 7.77
CA MET A 1 0.77 10.58 7.67
C MET A 1 2.10 10.04 7.19
N TYR A 2 2.63 10.58 6.09
CA TYR A 2 3.93 10.23 5.53
C TYR A 2 4.75 11.52 5.34
N SER A 3 6.06 11.48 5.58
CA SER A 3 6.94 12.64 5.39
C SER A 3 7.86 12.42 4.19
N ARG A 4 7.88 13.40 3.27
CA ARG A 4 8.87 13.46 2.18
C ARG A 4 10.04 14.30 2.66
N ILE A 5 11.24 13.74 2.67
CA ILE A 5 12.46 14.47 3.05
C ILE A 5 13.21 14.87 1.77
N LYS A 6 13.30 16.17 1.51
CA LYS A 6 14.25 16.74 0.53
C LYS A 6 15.16 17.69 1.28
N SER A 7 16.42 17.31 1.49
CA SER A 7 17.40 18.01 2.35
C SER A 7 17.05 17.95 3.85
N LYS A 8 17.41 18.97 4.65
CA LYS A 8 17.03 19.07 6.08
C LYS A 8 15.55 19.45 6.30
N ASN A 9 14.77 19.58 5.22
CA ASN A 9 13.36 19.96 5.26
C ASN A 9 12.48 18.73 4.99
N TYR A 10 11.30 18.69 5.63
CA TYR A 10 10.28 17.68 5.39
C TYR A 10 8.95 18.30 4.98
N GLU A 11 8.17 17.56 4.20
CA GLU A 11 6.80 17.90 3.80
C GLU A 11 5.85 16.81 4.29
N ILE A 12 4.70 17.22 4.82
CA ILE A 12 3.63 16.30 5.24
C ILE A 12 2.78 15.94 4.02
N VAL A 13 2.62 14.65 3.76
CA VAL A 13 1.83 14.14 2.63
C VAL A 13 0.65 13.29 3.15
N GLY A 14 -0.55 13.55 2.61
CA GLY A 14 -1.76 12.78 2.85
C GLY A 14 -2.25 12.83 4.31
N GLU A 15 -2.19 14.00 4.94
CA GLU A 15 -2.66 14.19 6.33
C GLU A 15 -4.13 13.78 6.51
N GLU A 16 -4.99 14.18 5.56
CA GLU A 16 -6.43 13.88 5.57
C GLU A 16 -6.77 12.56 4.85
N ASP A 17 -5.95 12.15 3.88
CA ASP A 17 -6.27 11.05 2.96
C ASP A 17 -5.63 9.71 3.37
N MET A 18 -4.50 9.74 4.07
CA MET A 18 -3.74 8.58 4.57
C MET A 18 -3.73 8.58 6.10
N THR A 19 -4.93 8.51 6.68
CA THR A 19 -5.18 8.65 8.13
C THR A 19 -4.76 7.42 8.95
N GLN A 20 -4.46 6.31 8.29
CA GLN A 20 -4.07 5.06 8.94
C GLN A 20 -2.57 4.79 8.75
N ASN A 21 -1.99 4.09 9.72
CA ASN A 21 -0.63 3.57 9.60
C ASN A 21 -0.59 2.42 8.58
N GLY A 22 0.54 2.33 7.87
CA GLY A 22 0.81 1.34 6.84
C GLY A 22 2.27 1.40 6.41
N HIS A 23 2.61 0.64 5.38
CA HIS A 23 3.94 0.50 4.83
C HIS A 23 4.05 1.32 3.54
N ASN A 24 4.60 2.52 3.69
CA ASN A 24 4.62 3.51 2.64
C ASN A 24 5.93 3.45 1.84
N THR A 25 5.84 3.41 0.52
CA THR A 25 7.00 3.57 -0.37
C THR A 25 6.63 4.38 -1.62
N TYR A 26 7.57 5.17 -2.15
CA TYR A 26 7.36 5.82 -3.44
C TYR A 26 7.49 4.80 -4.57
N VAL A 27 6.62 4.93 -5.57
CA VAL A 27 6.70 4.12 -6.79
C VAL A 27 7.86 4.63 -7.66
N PRO A 28 8.86 3.79 -8.01
CA PRO A 28 9.97 4.22 -8.87
C PRO A 28 9.49 4.74 -10.24
N ASN A 29 10.29 5.61 -10.86
CA ASN A 29 10.03 6.15 -12.20
C ASN A 29 8.71 6.95 -12.33
N THR A 30 8.24 7.56 -11.24
CA THR A 30 7.02 8.39 -11.22
C THR A 30 7.25 9.80 -10.66
N ASN A 31 8.49 10.29 -10.65
CA ASN A 31 8.85 11.60 -10.06
C ASN A 31 8.43 11.78 -8.57
N ASP A 32 8.31 10.66 -7.85
CA ASP A 32 7.75 10.57 -6.50
C ASP A 32 6.30 11.10 -6.38
N GLU A 33 5.51 10.99 -7.45
CA GLU A 33 4.10 11.43 -7.45
C GLU A 33 3.17 10.36 -6.90
N TRP A 34 3.58 9.10 -6.91
CA TRP A 34 2.78 7.97 -6.45
C TRP A 34 3.39 7.32 -5.20
N ILE A 35 2.57 7.17 -4.17
CA ILE A 35 2.87 6.43 -2.94
C ILE A 35 2.10 5.12 -2.97
N LEU A 36 2.79 4.01 -2.77
CA LEU A 36 2.21 2.70 -2.49
C LEU A 36 2.09 2.54 -0.97
N ASN A 37 0.89 2.15 -0.51
CA ASN A 37 0.63 1.95 0.91
C ASN A 37 -0.41 0.84 1.13
N ASP A 38 -0.55 0.42 2.38
CA ASP A 38 -1.56 -0.54 2.84
C ASP A 38 -2.26 -0.07 4.12
N THR A 39 -3.22 -0.87 4.59
CA THR A 39 -3.82 -0.75 5.93
C THR A 39 -3.70 -2.06 6.71
N TYR A 40 -3.76 -1.97 8.03
CA TYR A 40 -4.04 -3.12 8.89
C TYR A 40 -5.50 -3.59 8.74
N PRO A 41 -5.86 -4.81 9.19
CA PRO A 41 -7.22 -5.32 9.06
C PRO A 41 -8.24 -4.39 9.73
N GLN A 42 -9.24 -3.94 8.96
CA GLN A 42 -10.28 -3.02 9.41
C GLN A 42 -11.64 -3.71 9.51
N GLY A 43 -12.45 -3.25 10.46
CA GLY A 43 -13.85 -3.64 10.62
C GLY A 43 -14.06 -5.12 10.99
N ILE A 44 -15.34 -5.50 11.08
CA ILE A 44 -15.75 -6.87 11.40
C ILE A 44 -15.30 -7.88 10.34
N GLU A 45 -15.20 -7.43 9.09
CA GLU A 45 -14.76 -8.22 7.95
C GLU A 45 -13.23 -8.38 7.88
N ARG A 46 -12.46 -7.73 8.76
CA ARG A 46 -10.98 -7.82 8.83
C ARG A 46 -10.30 -7.66 7.46
N LEU A 47 -10.64 -6.57 6.76
CA LEU A 47 -10.12 -6.26 5.43
C LEU A 47 -8.87 -5.38 5.52
N GLN A 48 -7.78 -5.79 4.89
CA GLN A 48 -6.63 -4.93 4.60
C GLN A 48 -6.79 -4.34 3.21
N GLU A 49 -6.59 -3.04 3.05
CA GLU A 49 -6.61 -2.38 1.75
C GLU A 49 -5.18 -2.15 1.25
N LEU A 50 -4.93 -2.52 0.00
CA LEU A 50 -3.74 -2.14 -0.75
C LEU A 50 -4.11 -1.00 -1.69
N TYR A 51 -3.35 0.09 -1.71
CA TYR A 51 -3.71 1.24 -2.52
C TYR A 51 -2.51 2.06 -2.99
N LEU A 52 -2.74 2.83 -4.05
CA LEU A 52 -1.87 3.91 -4.51
C LEU A 52 -2.47 5.25 -4.09
N TYR A 53 -1.61 6.20 -3.77
CA TYR A 53 -1.98 7.58 -3.49
C TYR A 53 -1.17 8.52 -4.40
N HIS A 54 -1.87 9.28 -5.23
CA HIS A 54 -1.28 10.28 -6.11
C HIS A 54 -1.18 11.61 -5.36
N VAL A 55 0.05 12.03 -5.05
CA VAL A 55 0.36 13.22 -4.26
C VAL A 55 -0.19 14.50 -4.90
N PRO A 56 0.06 14.79 -6.20
CA PRO A 56 -0.36 16.06 -6.79
C PRO A 56 -1.88 16.28 -6.79
N THR A 57 -2.66 15.22 -6.97
CA THR A 57 -4.13 15.32 -7.08
C THR A 57 -4.87 14.82 -5.84
N LYS A 58 -4.15 14.44 -4.78
CA LYS A 58 -4.71 13.78 -3.58
C LYS A 58 -5.60 12.56 -3.90
N ARG A 59 -5.31 11.85 -4.99
CA ARG A 59 -6.19 10.77 -5.48
C ARG A 59 -5.74 9.44 -4.88
N LYS A 60 -6.63 8.80 -4.12
CA LYS A 60 -6.47 7.41 -3.69
C LYS A 60 -7.04 6.45 -4.74
N VAL A 61 -6.29 5.42 -5.09
CA VAL A 61 -6.69 4.34 -6.00
C VAL A 61 -6.54 3.01 -5.26
N SER A 62 -7.66 2.37 -4.95
CA SER A 62 -7.66 1.04 -4.32
C SER A 62 -7.19 -0.01 -5.33
N LEU A 63 -6.16 -0.79 -4.97
CA LEU A 63 -5.67 -1.92 -5.75
C LEU A 63 -6.34 -3.23 -5.35
N GLY A 64 -6.94 -3.27 -4.14
CA GLY A 64 -7.68 -4.42 -3.65
C GLY A 64 -7.91 -4.38 -2.15
N ARG A 65 -8.92 -5.12 -1.69
CA ARG A 65 -9.22 -5.35 -0.27
C ARG A 65 -9.16 -6.84 0.01
N PHE A 66 -8.35 -7.23 0.99
CA PHE A 66 -8.00 -8.63 1.24
C PHE A 66 -8.45 -9.02 2.64
N HIS A 67 -9.30 -10.06 2.72
CA HIS A 67 -9.73 -10.62 3.99
C HIS A 67 -8.58 -11.35 4.68
N VAL A 68 -8.43 -11.08 5.98
CA VAL A 68 -7.51 -11.78 6.85
C VAL A 68 -8.28 -12.76 7.73
N PRO A 69 -8.03 -14.08 7.66
CA PRO A 69 -8.64 -15.06 8.54
C PRO A 69 -8.27 -14.85 10.01
N ALA A 70 -9.20 -15.13 10.93
CA ALA A 70 -9.09 -14.83 12.37
C ALA A 70 -7.78 -15.32 13.04
N GLN A 71 -7.23 -16.45 12.55
CA GLN A 71 -5.99 -17.03 13.06
C GLN A 71 -4.73 -16.16 12.83
N PHE A 72 -4.74 -15.25 11.85
CA PHE A 72 -3.62 -14.35 11.57
C PHE A 72 -3.78 -13.07 12.40
N THR A 73 -3.33 -13.12 13.64
CA THR A 73 -3.33 -12.00 14.61
C THR A 73 -2.08 -12.05 15.49
N GLY A 74 -1.75 -10.94 16.16
CA GLY A 74 -0.55 -10.83 17.01
C GLY A 74 0.73 -11.17 16.24
N GLU A 75 1.58 -12.01 16.83
CA GLU A 75 2.83 -12.48 16.21
C GLU A 75 2.62 -13.27 14.91
N TRP A 76 1.44 -13.86 14.74
CA TRP A 76 1.09 -14.64 13.54
C TRP A 76 0.48 -13.76 12.43
N ARG A 77 0.42 -12.44 12.61
CA ARG A 77 -0.19 -11.55 11.61
C ARG A 77 0.51 -11.63 10.25
N CYS A 78 -0.25 -11.34 9.21
CA CYS A 78 0.24 -11.20 7.85
C CYS A 78 -0.04 -9.77 7.38
N ASP A 79 0.93 -8.89 7.54
CA ASP A 79 0.86 -7.54 6.98
C ASP A 79 1.09 -7.61 5.46
N LEU A 80 0.50 -6.69 4.67
CA LEU A 80 0.62 -6.80 3.22
C LEU A 80 2.05 -6.53 2.73
N HIS A 81 2.83 -5.72 3.46
CA HIS A 81 4.22 -5.38 3.13
C HIS A 81 4.43 -5.10 1.64
N PRO A 82 3.66 -4.18 1.04
CA PRO A 82 3.69 -3.97 -0.39
C PRO A 82 5.03 -3.41 -0.85
N ARG A 83 5.50 -3.90 -2.00
CA ARG A 83 6.78 -3.53 -2.62
C ARG A 83 6.60 -3.39 -4.12
N CYS A 84 7.25 -2.41 -4.73
CA CYS A 84 7.28 -2.27 -6.20
C CYS A 84 8.51 -2.93 -6.81
N ASN A 85 8.40 -3.38 -8.06
CA ASN A 85 9.57 -3.68 -8.87
C ASN A 85 10.37 -2.39 -9.18
N PRO A 86 11.66 -2.51 -9.58
CA PRO A 86 12.48 -1.35 -9.94
C PRO A 86 11.91 -0.50 -11.08
N GLN A 87 11.07 -1.08 -11.94
CA GLN A 87 10.42 -0.37 -13.05
C GLN A 87 9.19 0.45 -12.60
N GLY A 88 8.65 0.23 -11.40
CA GLY A 88 7.46 0.92 -10.91
C GLY A 88 6.15 0.47 -11.57
N THR A 89 6.14 -0.68 -12.26
CA THR A 89 4.98 -1.18 -13.01
C THR A 89 4.24 -2.31 -12.32
N ARG A 90 4.82 -2.91 -11.28
CA ARG A 90 4.21 -4.05 -10.57
C ARG A 90 4.42 -3.96 -9.07
N VAL A 91 3.35 -4.24 -8.32
CA VAL A 91 3.34 -4.37 -6.87
C VAL A 91 3.36 -5.84 -6.48
N PHE A 92 4.13 -6.17 -5.44
CA PHE A 92 4.15 -7.46 -4.77
C PHE A 92 3.74 -7.27 -3.32
N PHE A 93 2.94 -8.18 -2.78
CA PHE A 93 2.45 -8.09 -1.39
C PHE A 93 2.20 -9.47 -0.81
N ASP A 94 2.36 -9.60 0.50
CA ASP A 94 2.03 -10.80 1.26
C ASP A 94 0.51 -10.81 1.52
N SER A 95 -0.14 -11.97 1.44
CA SER A 95 -1.55 -12.07 1.85
C SER A 95 -1.96 -13.49 2.18
N THR A 96 -3.06 -13.61 2.93
CA THR A 96 -3.66 -14.89 3.35
C THR A 96 -5.06 -15.09 2.76
N HIS A 97 -5.51 -14.18 1.90
CA HIS A 97 -6.90 -14.10 1.42
C HIS A 97 -7.34 -15.32 0.60
N ILE A 98 -6.44 -16.00 -0.11
CA ILE A 98 -6.76 -17.22 -0.84
C ILE A 98 -6.43 -18.44 0.01
N GLY A 99 -7.46 -19.23 0.34
CA GLY A 99 -7.31 -20.51 1.02
C GLY A 99 -6.72 -20.44 2.44
N GLY A 100 -6.63 -19.25 3.03
CA GLY A 100 -6.13 -19.05 4.39
C GLY A 100 -4.63 -19.35 4.57
N LYS A 101 -3.85 -19.34 3.48
CA LYS A 101 -2.40 -19.61 3.51
C LYS A 101 -1.64 -18.35 3.11
N ARG A 102 -0.57 -18.04 3.85
CA ARG A 102 0.32 -16.91 3.52
C ARG A 102 1.03 -17.20 2.21
N GLN A 103 0.88 -16.29 1.25
CA GLN A 103 1.51 -16.35 -0.07
C GLN A 103 1.89 -14.93 -0.51
N ILE A 104 2.71 -14.83 -1.56
CA ILE A 104 3.03 -13.57 -2.22
C ILE A 104 2.18 -13.46 -3.48
N TYR A 105 1.54 -12.31 -3.67
CA TYR A 105 0.74 -11.97 -4.84
C TYR A 105 1.35 -10.78 -5.57
N SER A 106 0.93 -10.57 -6.82
CA SER A 106 1.35 -9.38 -7.56
C SER A 106 0.24 -8.78 -8.40
N ILE A 107 0.27 -7.46 -8.57
CA ILE A 107 -0.69 -6.68 -9.36
C ILE A 107 0.08 -5.77 -10.31
N ASN A 108 -0.32 -5.74 -11.59
CA ASN A 108 0.18 -4.75 -12.55
C ASN A 108 -0.49 -3.40 -12.26
N ILE A 109 0.31 -2.34 -12.19
CA ILE A 109 -0.15 -0.97 -11.93
C ILE A 109 0.23 -0.01 -13.05
N GLU A 110 0.79 -0.50 -14.15
CA GLU A 110 1.31 0.31 -15.26
C GLU A 110 0.28 1.28 -15.82
N ASP A 111 -0.95 0.81 -16.06
CA ASP A 111 -2.07 1.63 -16.58
C ASP A 111 -2.58 2.68 -15.59
N ILE A 112 -2.15 2.62 -14.32
CA ILE A 112 -2.54 3.56 -13.28
C ILE A 112 -1.50 4.67 -13.14
N VAL A 113 -0.21 4.30 -13.22
CA VAL A 113 0.91 5.21 -12.92
C VAL A 113 1.52 5.87 -14.15
N LYS A 114 1.32 5.32 -15.35
CA LYS A 114 1.75 5.95 -16.60
C LYS A 114 0.61 6.77 -17.20
N ILE A 115 0.93 8.00 -17.59
CA ILE A 115 0.12 8.87 -18.47
C ILE A 115 0.88 9.02 -19.78
#